data_AF-A0AA91C8Z7-F1
#
_entry.id   AF-A0AA91C8Z7-F1
#
_cell.length_a   1.000
_cell.length_b   1.000
_cell.length_c   1.000
_cell.angle_alpha   90.00
_cell.angle_beta   90.00
_cell.angle_gamma   90.00
#
_symmetry.space_group_name_H-M   'P 1'
#
loop_
_entity.id
_entity.type
_entity.pdbx_description
1 polymer ?
#
loop_
_entity_poly.entity_id
_entity_poly.type
_entity_poly.pdbx_seq_one_letter_code
_entity_poly.pdbx_strand_id
1 'polypeptide(L)'
;MDQQREQASQIAHEFIVYQESEQADIDAKDHQFDALWQSIYDVCKLIKFGIIEDITEEEFEEAYAWLKTTQSLTEDYQEFELEF
;
A
#
# COMPACT_ATOMS: atom_id res chain seq x y z
N MET A 1 -1.94 20.62 -25.74
CA MET A 1 -2.38 19.86 -24.55
C MET A 1 -1.88 18.43 -24.62
N ASP A 2 -2.03 17.71 -25.75
CA ASP A 2 -1.57 16.32 -25.85
C ASP A 2 -0.05 16.16 -25.75
N GLN A 3 0.72 17.04 -26.41
CA GLN A 3 2.18 17.01 -26.35
C GLN A 3 2.76 17.27 -24.94
N GLN A 4 2.06 18.07 -24.12
CA GLN A 4 2.46 18.32 -22.74
C GLN A 4 2.18 17.12 -21.83
N ARG A 5 1.08 16.39 -22.07
CA ARG A 5 0.76 15.16 -21.33
C ARG A 5 1.76 14.06 -21.65
N GLU A 6 2.10 13.89 -22.93
CA GLU A 6 3.05 12.87 -23.36
C GLU A 6 4.46 13.11 -22.78
N GLN A 7 4.93 14.36 -22.80
CA GLN A 7 6.21 14.72 -22.16
C GLN A 7 6.18 14.50 -20.63
N ALA A 8 5.09 14.89 -19.96
CA ALA A 8 4.95 14.66 -18.53
C ALA A 8 4.92 13.15 -18.19
N SER A 9 4.26 12.34 -19.03
CA SER A 9 4.25 10.88 -18.88
C SER A 9 5.65 10.28 -19.05
N GLN A 10 6.42 10.70 -20.06
CA GLN A 10 7.78 10.19 -20.25
C GLN A 10 8.67 10.49 -19.04
N ILE A 11 8.60 11.73 -18.52
CA ILE A 11 9.35 12.11 -17.32
C ILE A 11 8.92 11.27 -16.11
N ALA A 12 7.61 11.03 -15.94
CA ALA A 12 7.12 10.21 -14.83
C ALA A 12 7.66 8.78 -14.88
N HIS A 13 7.82 8.17 -16.06
CA HIS A 13 8.38 6.82 -16.21
C HIS A 13 9.88 6.74 -15.86
N GLU A 14 10.58 7.88 -15.82
CA GLU A 14 11.98 7.96 -15.36
C GLU A 14 12.10 8.13 -13.84
N PHE A 15 10.99 8.42 -13.14
CA PHE A 15 11.02 8.55 -11.69
C PHE A 15 11.14 7.17 -11.04
N ILE A 16 12.12 7.03 -10.15
CA ILE A 16 12.29 5.82 -9.33
C ILE A 16 10.99 5.47 -8.61
N VAL A 17 10.25 6.46 -8.09
CA VAL A 17 8.96 6.23 -7.43
C VAL A 17 7.94 5.54 -8.33
N TYR A 18 7.91 5.88 -9.62
CA TYR A 18 7.01 5.21 -10.58
C TYR A 18 7.50 3.80 -10.89
N GLN A 19 8.82 3.61 -11.09
CA GLN A 19 9.41 2.30 -11.38
C GLN A 19 9.20 1.31 -10.22
N GLU A 20 9.38 1.75 -8.98
CA GLU A 20 9.12 0.95 -7.78
C GLU A 20 7.63 0.59 -7.66
N SER A 21 6.73 1.53 -8.00
CA SER A 21 5.28 1.26 -8.02
C SER A 21 4.90 0.23 -9.10
N GLU A 22 5.48 0.33 -10.29
CA GLU A 22 5.21 -0.61 -11.39
C GLU A 22 5.76 -2.01 -11.07
N GLN A 23 6.90 -2.10 -10.40
CA GLN A 23 7.44 -3.36 -9.91
C GLN A 23 6.55 -3.95 -8.80
N ALA A 24 6.05 -3.12 -7.88
CA ALA A 24 5.09 -3.56 -6.86
C ALA A 24 3.80 -4.14 -7.49
N ASP A 25 3.30 -3.55 -8.58
CA ASP A 25 2.14 -4.07 -9.33
C ASP A 25 2.42 -5.43 -10.01
N ILE A 26 3.68 -5.68 -10.39
CA ILE A 26 4.12 -6.97 -10.93
C ILE A 26 4.21 -8.00 -9.81
N ASP A 27 4.88 -7.65 -8.71
CA ASP A 27 5.08 -8.53 -7.55
C ASP A 27 3.73 -8.89 -6.90
N ALA A 28 2.76 -7.98 -6.89
CA ALA A 28 1.40 -8.24 -6.42
C ALA A 28 0.68 -9.36 -7.20
N LYS A 29 1.06 -9.65 -8.45
CA LYS A 29 0.47 -10.78 -9.19
C LYS A 29 0.89 -12.13 -8.64
N ASP A 30 2.13 -12.21 -8.17
CA ASP A 30 2.73 -13.43 -7.63
C ASP A 30 2.54 -13.53 -6.11
N HIS A 31 2.39 -12.40 -5.41
CA HIS A 31 2.22 -12.29 -3.95
C HIS A 31 0.89 -11.60 -3.59
N GLN A 32 -0.23 -12.09 -4.13
CA GLN A 32 -1.55 -11.45 -3.99
C GLN A 32 -2.00 -11.25 -2.54
N PHE A 33 -1.65 -12.17 -1.64
CA PHE A 33 -2.01 -12.06 -0.23
C PHE A 33 -1.23 -10.95 0.47
N ASP A 34 0.08 -10.89 0.24
CA ASP A 34 0.98 -9.87 0.75
C ASP A 34 0.60 -8.48 0.23
N ALA A 35 0.24 -8.37 -1.05
CA ALA A 35 -0.27 -7.13 -1.63
C ALA A 35 -1.59 -6.67 -0.97
N LEU A 36 -2.52 -7.59 -0.71
CA LEU A 36 -3.75 -7.27 0.02
C LEU A 36 -3.45 -6.82 1.45
N TRP A 37 -2.57 -7.54 2.15
CA TRP A 37 -2.19 -7.24 3.52
C TRP A 37 -1.53 -5.87 3.62
N GLN A 38 -0.58 -5.59 2.73
CA GLN A 38 0.14 -4.31 2.64
C GLN A 38 -0.83 -3.16 2.32
N SER A 39 -1.78 -3.36 1.41
CA SER A 39 -2.76 -2.34 1.05
C SER A 39 -3.62 -1.92 2.25
N ILE A 40 -4.04 -2.89 3.09
CA ILE A 40 -4.78 -2.61 4.32
C ILE A 40 -3.88 -1.90 5.35
N TYR A 41 -2.62 -2.34 5.50
CA TYR A 41 -1.64 -1.69 6.39
C TYR A 41 -1.43 -0.21 6.02
N ASP A 42 -1.24 0.09 4.74
CA ASP A 42 -1.05 1.44 4.24
C ASP A 42 -2.25 2.35 4.58
N VAL A 43 -3.47 1.86 4.37
CA VAL A 43 -4.69 2.62 4.72
C VAL A 43 -4.77 2.86 6.22
N CYS A 44 -4.50 1.84 7.05
CA CYS A 44 -4.43 2.00 8.51
C CYS A 44 -3.41 3.07 8.93
N LYS A 45 -2.27 3.12 8.25
CA LYS A 45 -1.22 4.11 8.51
C LYS A 45 -1.66 5.52 8.11
N LEU A 46 -2.34 5.67 6.96
CA LEU A 46 -2.90 6.95 6.50
C LEU A 46 -3.98 7.48 7.45
N ILE A 47 -4.80 6.59 8.03
CA ILE A 47 -5.78 6.96 9.07
C ILE A 47 -5.05 7.50 10.31
N LYS A 48 -4.01 6.81 10.80
CA LYS A 48 -3.25 7.25 11.99
C LYS A 48 -2.49 8.55 11.77
N PHE A 49 -2.07 8.85 10.55
CA PHE A 49 -1.51 10.16 10.19
C PHE A 49 -2.55 11.27 10.01
N GLY A 50 -3.85 10.99 10.15
CA GLY A 50 -4.91 11.97 9.92
C GLY A 50 -5.05 12.39 8.45
N ILE A 51 -4.62 11.54 7.51
CA ILE A 51 -4.77 11.80 6.07
C ILE A 51 -6.15 11.32 5.59
N ILE A 52 -6.64 10.21 6.15
CA ILE A 52 -8.00 9.69 5.91
C ILE A 52 -8.78 9.83 7.21
N GLU A 53 -9.84 10.65 7.20
CA GLU A 53 -10.67 10.92 8.38
C GLU A 53 -12.07 10.28 8.29
N ASP A 54 -12.48 9.79 7.11
CA ASP A 54 -13.80 9.19 6.85
C ASP A 54 -13.86 7.69 7.22
N ILE A 55 -13.07 7.26 8.20
CA ILE A 55 -13.06 5.90 8.75
C ILE A 55 -13.22 6.01 10.27
N THR A 56 -14.15 5.24 10.82
CA THR A 56 -14.39 5.22 12.27
C THR A 56 -13.28 4.48 13.01
N GLU A 57 -13.11 4.75 14.32
CA GLU A 57 -12.13 4.00 15.12
C GLU A 57 -12.45 2.50 15.17
N GLU A 58 -13.73 2.10 15.13
CA GLU A 58 -14.15 0.69 15.10
C GLU A 58 -13.69 0.00 13.81
N GLU A 59 -13.86 0.64 12.65
CA GLU A 59 -13.39 0.11 11.36
C GLU A 59 -11.86 0.02 11.31
N PHE A 60 -11.16 0.99 11.92
CA PHE A 60 -9.70 0.92 12.08
C PHE A 60 -9.30 -0.27 12.97
N GLU A 61 -9.94 -0.45 14.12
CA GLU A 61 -9.63 -1.55 15.06
C GLU A 61 -9.87 -2.93 14.42
N GLU A 62 -10.94 -3.08 13.62
CA GLU A 62 -11.22 -4.30 12.86
C GLU A 62 -10.10 -4.61 11.85
N ALA A 63 -9.72 -3.62 11.04
CA ALA A 63 -8.63 -3.76 10.06
C ALA A 63 -7.29 -4.07 10.76
N TYR A 64 -6.99 -3.39 11.86
CA TYR A 64 -5.77 -3.61 12.63
C TYR A 64 -5.71 -5.00 13.28
N ALA A 65 -6.82 -5.48 13.82
CA ALA A 65 -6.92 -6.83 14.36
C ALA A 65 -6.71 -7.87 13.25
N TRP A 66 -7.32 -7.67 12.07
CA TRP A 66 -7.12 -8.53 10.92
C TRP A 66 -5.65 -8.60 10.53
N LEU A 67 -4.97 -7.45 10.36
CA LEU A 67 -3.53 -7.38 10.02
C LEU A 67 -2.68 -8.22 10.98
N LYS A 68 -2.90 -8.09 12.30
CA LYS A 68 -2.17 -8.89 13.30
C LYS A 68 -2.42 -10.38 13.18
N THR A 69 -3.68 -10.77 13.04
CA THR A 69 -4.04 -12.20 13.03
C THR A 69 -3.58 -12.91 11.77
N THR A 70 -3.41 -12.17 10.67
CA THR A 70 -3.04 -12.73 9.37
C THR A 70 -1.59 -12.47 8.98
N GLN A 71 -0.83 -11.70 9.76
CA GLN A 71 0.57 -11.39 9.50
C GLN A 71 1.44 -12.63 9.24
N SER A 72 1.24 -13.71 10.01
CA SER A 72 2.00 -14.96 9.84
C SER A 72 1.69 -15.71 8.55
N LEU A 73 0.65 -15.31 7.82
CA LEU A 73 0.28 -15.88 6.52
C LEU A 73 0.96 -15.14 5.35
N THR A 74 1.54 -13.97 5.60
CA THR A 74 2.33 -13.24 4.60
C THR A 74 3.64 -13.95 4.34
N GLU A 75 4.28 -13.68 3.20
CA GLU A 75 5.61 -14.18 2.87
C GLU A 75 6.69 -13.17 3.29
N ASP A 76 6.45 -11.88 3.03
CA ASP A 76 7.42 -10.80 3.21
C ASP A 76 7.24 -10.02 4.52
N TYR A 77 6.07 -10.10 5.16
CA TYR A 77 5.71 -9.26 6.30
C TYR A 77 5.62 -9.99 7.65
N GLN A 78 6.05 -11.25 7.73
CA GLN A 78 5.90 -12.06 8.95
C GLN A 78 6.57 -11.45 10.19
N GLU A 79 7.73 -10.80 9.99
CA GLU A 79 8.51 -10.15 11.04
C GLU A 79 8.34 -8.62 11.06
N PHE A 80 7.43 -8.08 10.24
CA PHE A 80 7.24 -6.64 10.11
C PHE A 80 6.64 -6.02 11.38
N GLU A 81 7.20 -4.89 11.85
CA GLU A 81 6.63 -4.20 13.01
C GLU A 81 5.47 -3.30 12.58
N LEU A 82 4.27 -3.59 13.09
CA LEU A 82 3.08 -2.76 12.90
C LEU A 82 3.17 -1.49 13.75
N GLU A 83 3.94 -0.50 13.27
CA GLU A 83 4.03 0.83 13.87
C GLU A 83 2.83 1.70 13.48
N PHE A 84 2.03 2.10 14.48
CA PHE A 84 0.88 3.00 14.37
C PHE A 84 0.91 4.06 15.47
#